data_AF-A0A8T1MH92-F1
#
_entry.id   AF-A0A8T1MH92-F1
#
_cell.length_a   1.000
_cell.length_b   1.000
_cell.length_c   1.000
_cell.angle_alpha   90.00
_cell.angle_beta   90.00
_cell.angle_gamma   90.00
#
_symmetry.space_group_name_H-M   'P 1'
#
loop_
_entity.id
_entity.type
_entity.pdbx_description
1 polymer ?
#
loop_
_entity_poly.entity_id
_entity_poly.type
_entity_poly.pdbx_seq_one_letter_code
_entity_poly.pdbx_strand_id
1 'polypeptide(L)'
;MRSIIDRLQKLVDDHLRIVRLVPSILGLCGLVLISKHYYLFSRFRSVFEIPNELFTRRLKLRGVVASVSFDGELKIIHLPRMCFIYRSDADCALPVVLPLTHSRRSIEWMRATFTGQPQIRFVPIGLDHANGRLVAMIYVKQQHQRRTWVLH
;
A
#
# COMPACT_ATOMS: atom_id res chain seq x y z
N MET A 1 -18.84 42.29 -21.20
CA MET A 1 -18.54 41.84 -19.82
C MET A 1 -19.72 41.99 -18.85
N ARG A 2 -20.42 43.14 -18.79
CA ARG A 2 -21.58 43.34 -17.88
C ARG A 2 -22.66 42.26 -17.99
N SER A 3 -23.07 41.90 -19.20
CA SER A 3 -24.05 40.82 -19.45
C SER A 3 -23.70 39.46 -18.83
N ILE A 4 -22.42 39.14 -18.64
CA ILE A 4 -22.00 37.85 -18.07
C ILE A 4 -22.12 37.91 -16.54
N ILE A 5 -21.76 39.06 -15.97
CA ILE A 5 -21.86 39.36 -14.54
C ILE A 5 -23.33 39.39 -14.11
N ASP A 6 -24.20 40.04 -14.88
CA ASP A 6 -25.66 40.06 -14.62
C ASP A 6 -26.28 38.66 -14.66
N ARG A 7 -25.84 37.80 -15.59
CA ARG A 7 -26.30 36.41 -15.66
C ARG A 7 -25.80 35.57 -14.49
N LEU A 8 -24.55 35.78 -14.07
CA LEU A 8 -23.98 35.12 -12.88
C LEU A 8 -24.70 35.55 -11.61
N GLN A 9 -24.98 36.85 -11.47
CA GLN A 9 -25.67 37.39 -10.30
C GLN A 9 -27.09 36.83 -10.21
N LYS A 10 -27.82 36.80 -11.33
CA LYS A 10 -29.15 36.18 -11.41
C LYS A 10 -29.13 34.67 -11.13
N LEU A 11 -28.05 33.97 -11.53
CA LEU A 11 -27.86 32.54 -11.25
C LEU A 11 -27.53 32.28 -9.77
N VAL A 12 -26.75 33.16 -9.14
CA VAL A 12 -26.41 33.08 -7.71
C VAL A 12 -27.64 33.31 -6.85
N ASP A 13 -28.46 34.31 -7.19
CA ASP A 13 -29.72 34.60 -6.50
C ASP A 13 -30.74 33.45 -6.66
N ASP A 14 -30.90 32.90 -7.87
CA ASP A 14 -31.87 31.84 -8.15
C ASP A 14 -31.44 30.46 -7.60
N HIS A 15 -30.13 30.24 -7.44
CA HIS A 15 -29.56 28.95 -7.07
C HIS A 15 -28.53 29.00 -5.94
N LEU A 16 -28.79 29.83 -4.92
CA LEU A 16 -28.01 29.93 -3.68
C LEU A 16 -27.74 28.58 -3.01
N ARG A 17 -28.66 27.61 -3.13
CA ARG A 17 -28.44 26.22 -2.68
C ARG A 17 -27.39 25.47 -3.50
N ILE A 18 -27.38 25.64 -4.82
CA ILE A 18 -26.44 24.97 -5.73
C ILE A 18 -25.04 25.54 -5.52
N VAL A 19 -24.89 26.86 -5.48
CA VAL A 19 -23.60 27.55 -5.26
C VAL A 19 -22.95 27.07 -3.96
N ARG A 20 -23.76 26.79 -2.93
CA ARG A 20 -23.29 26.24 -1.65
C ARG A 20 -22.87 24.76 -1.72
N LEU A 21 -23.45 23.98 -2.64
CA LEU A 21 -23.12 22.55 -2.85
C LEU A 21 -21.94 22.34 -3.80
N VAL A 22 -21.67 23.26 -4.74
CA VAL A 22 -20.53 23.18 -5.68
C VAL A 22 -19.19 22.89 -4.99
N PRO A 23 -18.76 23.66 -3.96
CA PRO A 23 -17.48 23.38 -3.31
C PRO A 23 -17.45 22.02 -2.60
N SER A 24 -18.58 21.55 -2.07
CA SER A 24 -18.68 20.22 -1.47
C SER A 24 -18.53 19.10 -2.51
N ILE A 25 -19.18 19.23 -3.67
CA ILE A 25 -19.07 18.26 -4.77
C ILE A 25 -17.66 18.28 -5.35
N LEU A 26 -17.08 19.46 -5.54
CA LEU A 26 -15.73 19.62 -6.06
C LEU A 26 -14.69 19.06 -5.08
N GLY A 27 -14.87 19.29 -3.78
CA GLY A 27 -14.04 18.71 -2.71
C GLY A 27 -14.13 17.18 -2.69
N LEU A 28 -15.33 16.61 -2.84
CA LEU A 28 -15.52 15.17 -2.91
C LEU A 28 -14.86 14.57 -4.15
N CYS A 29 -15.06 15.19 -5.33
CA CYS A 29 -14.38 14.78 -6.56
C CYS A 29 -12.84 14.84 -6.42
N GLY A 30 -12.31 15.93 -5.85
CA GLY A 30 -10.89 16.07 -5.58
C GLY A 30 -10.35 14.96 -4.67
N LEU A 31 -11.07 14.66 -3.58
CA LEU A 31 -10.71 13.58 -2.66
C LEU A 31 -10.69 12.21 -3.36
N VAL A 32 -11.69 11.92 -4.20
CA VAL A 32 -11.77 10.67 -4.97
C VAL A 32 -10.60 10.54 -5.95
N LEU A 33 -10.29 11.61 -6.69
CA LEU A 33 -9.18 11.62 -7.65
C LEU A 33 -7.83 11.42 -6.95
N ILE A 34 -7.59 12.11 -5.84
CA ILE A 34 -6.35 11.95 -5.05
C ILE A 34 -6.26 10.52 -4.51
N SER A 35 -7.37 10.01 -3.97
CA SER A 35 -7.42 8.65 -3.42
C SER A 35 -7.13 7.58 -4.46
N LYS A 36 -7.64 7.75 -5.68
CA LYS A 36 -7.35 6.90 -6.83
C LYS A 36 -5.91 7.06 -7.29
N HIS A 37 -5.39 8.27 -7.35
CA HIS A 37 -4.01 8.55 -7.80
C HIS A 37 -2.95 7.97 -6.87
N TYR A 38 -3.17 8.02 -5.55
CA TYR A 38 -2.25 7.46 -4.56
C TYR A 38 -2.57 6.00 -4.20
N TYR A 39 -3.55 5.38 -4.86
CA TYR A 39 -3.99 4.01 -4.60
C TYR A 39 -4.28 3.75 -3.10
N LEU A 40 -4.80 4.75 -2.37
CA LEU A 40 -4.93 4.71 -0.89
C LEU A 40 -5.83 3.57 -0.41
N PHE A 41 -6.84 3.25 -1.22
CA PHE A 41 -7.83 2.20 -0.98
C PHE A 41 -7.60 0.95 -1.84
N SER A 42 -6.62 0.96 -2.74
CA SER A 42 -6.40 -0.16 -3.65
C SER A 42 -5.77 -1.32 -2.87
N ARG A 43 -6.34 -2.51 -3.02
CA ARG A 43 -5.80 -3.76 -2.50
C ARG A 43 -5.27 -4.54 -3.68
N PHE A 44 -3.96 -4.66 -3.79
CA PHE A 44 -3.33 -5.54 -4.78
C PHE A 44 -3.56 -6.98 -4.34
N ARG A 45 -4.45 -7.70 -5.04
CA ARG A 45 -4.72 -9.12 -4.79
C ARG A 45 -3.80 -10.01 -5.61
N SER A 46 -3.28 -9.50 -6.72
CA SER A 46 -2.35 -10.20 -7.60
C SER A 46 -1.12 -9.35 -7.93
N VAL A 47 -0.01 -10.02 -8.20
CA VAL A 47 1.27 -9.42 -8.60
C VAL A 47 1.10 -8.60 -9.89
N PHE A 48 0.21 -9.04 -10.78
CA PHE A 48 -0.13 -8.37 -12.05
C PHE A 48 -1.07 -7.16 -11.88
N GLU A 49 -1.73 -7.03 -10.73
CA GLU A 49 -2.62 -5.90 -10.44
C GLU A 49 -1.83 -4.67 -9.95
N ILE A 50 -0.52 -4.84 -9.69
CA ILE A 50 0.37 -3.76 -9.25
C ILE A 50 0.68 -2.89 -10.47
N PRO A 51 0.16 -1.65 -10.56
CA PRO A 51 0.44 -0.76 -11.67
C PRO A 51 1.95 -0.45 -11.75
N ASN A 52 2.47 -0.41 -12.98
CA ASN A 52 3.88 -0.10 -13.28
C ASN A 52 4.36 1.22 -12.65
N GLU A 53 3.43 2.16 -12.42
CA GLU A 53 3.69 3.44 -11.75
C GLU A 53 4.23 3.26 -10.32
N LEU A 54 3.84 2.21 -9.59
CA LEU A 54 4.34 1.93 -8.24
C LEU A 54 5.81 1.54 -8.23
N PHE A 55 6.25 0.81 -9.25
CA PHE A 55 7.64 0.43 -9.43
C PHE A 55 8.50 1.66 -9.74
N THR A 56 8.02 2.53 -10.64
CA THR A 56 8.70 3.79 -10.99
C THR A 56 8.78 4.76 -9.80
N ARG A 57 7.71 4.86 -9.01
CA ARG A 57 7.63 5.78 -7.85
C ARG A 57 8.20 5.21 -6.55
N ARG A 58 8.68 3.96 -6.54
CA ARG A 58 9.21 3.24 -5.35
C ARG A 58 8.33 3.41 -4.11
N LEU A 59 7.01 3.29 -4.28
CA LEU A 59 6.07 3.51 -3.19
C LEU A 59 6.17 2.39 -2.15
N LYS A 60 6.28 2.77 -0.88
CA LYS A 60 6.36 1.84 0.25
C LYS A 60 4.97 1.28 0.54
N LEU A 61 4.76 0.02 0.20
CA LEU A 61 3.55 -0.74 0.51
C LEU A 61 3.63 -1.28 1.93
N ARG A 62 2.47 -1.47 2.56
CA ARG A 62 2.34 -2.11 3.87
C ARG A 62 1.79 -3.52 3.67
N GLY A 63 2.22 -4.46 4.49
CA GLY A 63 1.74 -5.83 4.44
C GLY A 63 1.99 -6.60 5.72
N VAL A 64 1.48 -7.81 5.78
CA VAL A 64 1.76 -8.79 6.84
C VAL A 64 2.36 -10.02 6.18
N VAL A 65 3.42 -10.56 6.78
CA VAL A 65 4.00 -11.83 6.32
C VAL A 65 3.11 -12.96 6.83
N ALA A 66 2.47 -13.69 5.91
CA ALA A 66 1.67 -14.85 6.25
C ALA A 66 2.55 -16.08 6.50
N SER A 67 3.55 -16.32 5.64
CA SER A 67 4.46 -17.45 5.78
C SER A 67 5.75 -17.22 4.99
N VAL A 68 6.85 -17.83 5.45
CA VAL A 68 8.14 -17.88 4.74
C VAL A 68 8.38 -19.31 4.25
N SER A 69 8.40 -19.49 2.93
CA SER A 69 8.70 -20.77 2.28
C SER A 69 10.15 -21.21 2.52
N PHE A 70 10.43 -22.50 2.30
CA PHE A 70 11.78 -23.07 2.47
C PHE A 70 12.77 -22.56 1.43
N ASP A 71 12.30 -22.11 0.27
CA ASP A 71 13.12 -21.56 -0.81
C ASP A 71 13.44 -20.07 -0.65
N GLY A 72 13.02 -19.45 0.46
CA GLY A 72 13.22 -18.01 0.70
C GLY A 72 12.12 -17.12 0.13
N GLU A 73 11.03 -17.70 -0.40
CA GLU A 73 9.84 -16.96 -0.82
C GLU A 73 9.00 -16.51 0.38
N LEU A 74 8.58 -15.26 0.40
CA LEU A 74 7.69 -14.71 1.41
C LEU A 74 6.29 -14.53 0.83
N LYS A 75 5.30 -15.13 1.49
CA LYS A 75 3.89 -14.84 1.21
C LYS A 75 3.49 -13.62 2.02
N ILE A 76 3.25 -12.50 1.34
CA ILE A 76 2.90 -11.23 1.97
C ILE A 76 1.47 -10.87 1.61
N ILE A 77 0.62 -10.71 2.61
CA ILE A 77 -0.73 -10.16 2.44
C ILE A 77 -0.60 -8.64 2.45
N HIS A 78 -0.99 -7.98 1.36
CA HIS A 78 -0.94 -6.54 1.27
C HIS A 78 -2.06 -5.90 2.11
N LEU A 79 -1.70 -4.90 2.93
CA LEU A 79 -2.66 -4.07 3.67
C LEU A 79 -2.80 -2.71 2.99
N PRO A 80 -4.01 -2.33 2.54
CA PRO A 80 -4.27 -0.99 2.04
C PRO A 80 -4.01 0.04 3.15
N ARG A 81 -3.61 1.25 2.73
CA ARG A 81 -3.18 2.30 3.67
C ARG A 81 -4.34 2.92 4.43
N MET A 82 -5.50 3.04 3.78
CA MET A 82 -6.77 3.38 4.41
C MET A 82 -7.73 2.21 4.19
N CYS A 83 -8.04 1.46 5.24
CA CYS A 83 -9.13 0.48 5.22
C CYS A 83 -10.03 0.75 6.41
N PHE A 84 -11.26 1.21 6.14
CA PHE A 84 -12.32 1.26 7.15
C PHE A 84 -12.97 -0.13 7.36
N ILE A 85 -12.80 -1.06 6.41
CA ILE A 85 -13.42 -2.39 6.42
C ILE A 85 -12.39 -3.42 5.96
N TYR A 86 -11.53 -3.87 6.88
CA TYR A 86 -10.53 -4.90 6.61
C TYR A 86 -11.18 -6.28 6.61
N ARG A 87 -11.37 -6.90 5.44
CA ARG A 87 -11.71 -8.32 5.33
C ARG A 87 -10.46 -9.11 4.96
N SER A 88 -9.82 -9.72 5.95
CA SER A 88 -8.68 -10.61 5.74
C SER A 88 -9.16 -11.81 4.95
N ASP A 89 -8.65 -11.97 3.73
CA ASP A 89 -8.98 -13.11 2.88
C ASP A 89 -7.66 -13.83 2.62
N ALA A 90 -7.58 -15.08 3.08
CA ALA A 90 -6.34 -15.87 3.11
C ALA A 90 -5.78 -16.17 1.71
N ASP A 91 -6.61 -16.04 0.67
CA ASP A 91 -6.25 -16.30 -0.73
C ASP A 91 -5.49 -15.14 -1.42
N CYS A 92 -5.28 -14.03 -0.72
CA CYS A 92 -4.65 -12.81 -1.26
C CYS A 92 -3.16 -12.68 -0.88
N ALA A 93 -2.41 -13.78 -0.84
CA ALA A 93 -1.00 -13.76 -0.49
C ALA A 93 -0.13 -13.52 -1.73
N LEU A 94 0.60 -12.40 -1.77
CA LEU A 94 1.56 -12.10 -2.83
C LEU A 94 2.86 -12.88 -2.60
N PRO A 95 3.32 -13.69 -3.57
CA PRO A 95 4.63 -14.33 -3.50
C PRO A 95 5.72 -13.28 -3.75
N VAL A 96 6.43 -12.91 -2.70
CA VAL A 96 7.50 -11.92 -2.71
C VAL A 96 8.85 -12.59 -2.50
N VAL A 97 9.80 -12.29 -3.38
CA VAL A 97 11.17 -12.81 -3.30
C VAL A 97 12.14 -11.64 -3.10
N LEU A 98 13.12 -11.84 -2.21
CA LEU A 98 14.19 -10.87 -2.06
C LEU A 98 15.26 -11.12 -3.12
N PRO A 99 15.81 -10.08 -3.76
CA PRO A 99 16.89 -10.22 -4.73
C PRO A 99 18.24 -10.49 -4.03
N LEU A 100 18.33 -11.58 -3.26
CA LEU A 100 19.51 -11.96 -2.48
C LEU A 100 19.75 -13.47 -2.59
N THR A 101 21.01 -13.87 -2.65
CA THR A 101 21.39 -15.28 -2.61
C THR A 101 21.01 -15.88 -1.24
N HIS A 102 20.02 -16.77 -1.24
CA HIS A 102 19.51 -17.37 -0.01
C HIS A 102 20.48 -18.41 0.55
N SER A 103 21.16 -18.08 1.65
CA SER A 103 21.83 -19.07 2.51
C SER A 103 20.86 -19.63 3.54
N ARG A 104 20.98 -20.91 3.95
CA ARG A 104 20.12 -21.54 4.97
C ARG A 104 20.00 -20.69 6.25
N ARG A 105 21.11 -20.12 6.71
CA ARG A 105 21.14 -19.20 7.88
C ARG A 105 20.31 -17.93 7.68
N SER A 106 20.28 -17.39 6.46
CA SER A 106 19.47 -16.23 6.14
C SER A 106 17.99 -16.56 6.19
N ILE A 107 17.59 -17.74 5.70
CA ILE A 107 16.18 -18.18 5.71
C ILE A 107 15.67 -18.42 7.13
N GLU A 108 16.48 -19.04 7.99
CA GLU A 108 16.17 -19.23 9.41
C GLU A 108 16.02 -17.89 10.13
N TRP A 109 16.95 -16.96 9.90
CA TRP A 109 16.86 -15.61 10.46
C TRP A 109 15.61 -14.88 9.96
N MET A 110 15.26 -15.01 8.68
CA MET A 110 14.05 -14.43 8.11
C MET A 110 12.81 -15.01 8.79
N ARG A 111 12.72 -16.33 8.95
CA ARG A 111 11.61 -16.95 9.69
C ARG A 111 11.50 -16.41 11.11
N ALA A 112 12.59 -16.38 11.87
CA ALA A 112 12.58 -15.87 13.24
C ALA A 112 12.20 -14.38 13.31
N THR A 113 12.60 -13.58 12.32
CA THR A 113 12.40 -12.12 12.30
C THR A 113 11.01 -11.72 11.82
N PHE A 114 10.48 -12.42 10.82
CA PHE A 114 9.19 -12.08 10.20
C PHE A 114 8.00 -12.76 10.89
N THR A 115 8.20 -13.95 11.45
CA THR A 115 7.14 -14.66 12.18
C THR A 115 6.83 -13.92 13.47
N GLY A 116 5.66 -13.30 13.56
CA GLY A 116 5.21 -12.52 14.72
C GLY A 116 5.20 -11.01 14.53
N GLN A 117 5.58 -10.48 13.36
CA GLN A 117 5.45 -9.04 13.11
C GLN A 117 4.05 -8.65 12.63
N PRO A 118 3.38 -7.69 13.29
CA PRO A 118 2.03 -7.28 12.92
C PRO A 118 1.98 -6.41 11.67
N GLN A 119 3.11 -5.82 11.25
CA GLN A 119 3.18 -5.01 10.04
C GLN A 119 4.60 -4.90 9.51
N ILE A 120 4.77 -5.22 8.24
CA ILE A 120 6.00 -4.99 7.46
C ILE A 120 5.75 -3.95 6.38
N ARG A 121 6.82 -3.30 5.93
CA ARG A 121 6.79 -2.42 4.76
C ARG A 121 7.62 -3.06 3.67
N PHE A 122 7.14 -3.07 2.44
CA PHE A 122 7.90 -3.58 1.30
C PHE A 122 7.81 -2.62 0.12
N VAL A 123 8.89 -2.56 -0.66
CA VAL A 123 8.98 -1.73 -1.86
C VAL A 123 9.17 -2.68 -3.05
N PRO A 124 8.20 -2.78 -3.96
CA PRO A 124 8.36 -3.58 -5.16
C PRO A 124 9.44 -2.96 -6.05
N ILE A 125 10.38 -3.78 -6.50
CA ILE A 125 11.49 -3.39 -7.37
C ILE A 125 11.20 -3.82 -8.81
N GLY A 126 10.65 -5.01 -8.98
CA GLY A 126 10.35 -5.56 -10.28
C GLY A 126 9.46 -6.78 -10.19
N LEU A 127 9.01 -7.26 -11.34
CA LEU A 127 8.12 -8.39 -11.47
C LEU A 127 8.82 -9.45 -12.32
N ASP A 128 9.03 -10.62 -11.73
CA ASP A 128 9.53 -11.78 -12.45
C ASP A 128 8.37 -12.42 -13.20
N HIS A 129 8.27 -12.10 -14.49
CA HIS A 129 7.18 -12.55 -15.37
C HIS A 129 7.24 -14.07 -15.63
N ALA A 130 8.40 -14.71 -15.48
CA ALA A 130 8.56 -16.14 -15.74
C ALA A 130 7.88 -17.00 -14.65
N ASN A 131 7.90 -16.53 -13.41
CA ASN A 131 7.39 -17.28 -12.26
C ASN A 131 6.19 -16.60 -11.56
N GLY A 132 5.76 -15.42 -12.03
CA GLY A 132 4.72 -14.62 -11.38
C GLY A 132 5.11 -14.13 -9.98
N ARG A 133 6.42 -13.93 -9.74
CA ARG A 133 6.96 -13.56 -8.43
C ARG A 133 7.23 -12.06 -8.36
N LEU A 134 6.90 -11.45 -7.24
CA LEU A 134 7.20 -10.04 -7.01
C LEU A 134 8.58 -9.91 -6.37
N VAL A 135 9.51 -9.24 -7.04
CA VAL A 135 10.81 -8.92 -6.46
C VAL A 135 10.66 -7.63 -5.66
N ALA A 136 10.86 -7.70 -4.34
CA ALA A 136 10.69 -6.53 -3.47
C ALA A 136 11.76 -6.46 -2.38
N MET A 137 12.09 -5.23 -1.98
CA MET A 137 12.87 -4.95 -0.78
C MET A 137 11.93 -4.87 0.43
N ILE A 138 12.27 -5.59 1.50
CA ILE A 138 11.48 -5.62 2.74
C ILE A 138 12.16 -4.78 3.81
N TYR A 139 11.40 -3.87 4.40
CA TYR A 139 11.81 -3.04 5.53
C TYR A 139 11.13 -3.54 6.79
N VAL A 140 11.96 -4.07 7.68
CA VAL A 140 11.57 -4.54 8.99
C VAL A 140 11.82 -3.42 10.01
N LYS A 141 10.84 -3.13 10.87
CA LYS A 141 11.09 -2.26 12.01
C LYS A 141 11.83 -3.09 13.06
N GLN A 142 13.14 -2.89 13.17
CA GLN A 142 13.94 -3.55 14.20
C GLN A 142 13.46 -3.04 15.56
N GLN A 143 12.72 -3.86 16.29
CA GLN A 143 12.32 -3.55 17.64
C GLN A 143 13.57 -3.81 18.49
N HIS A 144 14.24 -2.72 18.88
CA HIS A 144 15.43 -2.76 19.72
C HIS A 144 15.05 -3.42 21.06
N GLN A 145 15.25 -4.73 21.17
CA GLN A 145 15.18 -5.39 22.46
C GLN A 145 16.27 -4.75 23.32
N ARG A 146 15.85 -3.99 24.33
CA ARG A 146 16.72 -3.64 25.46
C ARG A 146 17.22 -4.96 26.02
N ARG A 147 18.42 -5.36 25.62
CA ARG A 147 19.23 -6.33 26.36
C ARG A 147 19.47 -5.71 27.73
N THR A 148 18.61 -6.01 28.68
CA THR A 148 18.92 -5.90 30.09
C THR A 148 20.05 -6.89 30.36
N TRP A 149 21.27 -6.36 30.43
CA TRP A 149 22.42 -7.08 30.94
C TRP A 149 22.12 -7.40 32.41
N VAL A 150 21.68 -8.63 32.69
CA VAL A 150 21.77 -9.19 34.02
C VAL A 150 23.23 -9.64 34.16
N LEU A 151 24.03 -8.79 34.79
CA LEU A 151 25.34 -9.15 35.30
C LEU A 151 25.10 -10.19 36.40
N HIS A 152 25.69 -11.37 36.26
CA HIS A 152 25.66 -12.43 37.25
C HIS A 152 27.09 -12.89 37.52
#